data_AF-A0A5C6DNN6-F1
#
_entry.id   AF-A0A5C6DNN6-F1
#
_cell.length_a   1.000
_cell.length_b   1.000
_cell.length_c   1.000
_cell.angle_alpha   90.00
_cell.angle_beta   90.00
_cell.angle_gamma   90.00
#
_symmetry.space_group_name_H-M   'P 1'
#
loop_
_entity.id
_entity.type
_entity.pdbx_description
1 polymer ?
#
loop_
_entity_poly.entity_id
_entity_poly.type
_entity_poly.pdbx_seq_one_letter_code
_entity_poly.pdbx_strand_id
1 'polypeptide(L)'
;MKLSYSSLFADAYVRARRVDAVDGNLLTDAGVAGDCDRFRDTQRPQFWDSTSAAYGTITSSEERRGFRRVYGRALFTGMTTINPPNSTLCMNGDNANTDGILPPRSNQQSGYHVLMGDGAVKFITDSMEAGDQTGGQMIIFKNNPGDKSPFGLGGALGTMAAKEVIETEF
;
A
#
# COMPACT_ATOMS: atom_id res chain seq x y z
N MET A 1 14.03 -11.68 27.70
CA MET A 1 13.57 -10.40 27.14
C MET A 1 12.44 -10.69 26.15
N LYS A 2 11.19 -10.78 26.60
CA LYS A 2 10.02 -10.94 25.73
C LYS A 2 9.76 -9.59 25.08
N LEU A 3 10.19 -9.42 23.83
CA LEU A 3 9.76 -8.28 23.03
C LEU A 3 8.24 -8.35 22.91
N SER A 4 7.56 -7.35 23.47
CA SER A 4 6.13 -7.09 23.30
C SER A 4 5.86 -6.80 21.81
N TYR A 5 5.80 -7.85 21.02
CA TYR A 5 5.56 -7.77 19.57
C TYR A 5 4.07 -7.79 19.25
N SER A 6 3.18 -7.89 20.24
CA SER A 6 1.74 -8.02 20.01
C SER A 6 0.99 -6.68 20.04
N SER A 7 1.43 -5.67 20.78
CA SER A 7 0.67 -4.41 20.93
C SER A 7 0.78 -3.47 19.73
N LEU A 8 1.92 -3.47 19.02
CA LEU A 8 2.14 -2.62 17.84
C LEU A 8 1.35 -3.08 16.60
N PHE A 9 1.03 -4.37 16.49
CA PHE A 9 0.18 -4.92 15.43
C PHE A 9 -1.29 -4.94 15.85
N ALA A 10 -1.56 -4.74 17.14
CA ALA A 10 -2.88 -4.85 17.72
C ALA A 10 -3.72 -3.59 17.52
N ASP A 11 -3.16 -2.38 17.66
CA ASP A 11 -4.01 -1.20 17.77
C ASP A 11 -3.56 -0.11 16.80
N ALA A 12 -4.37 0.10 15.76
CA ALA A 12 -4.34 1.26 14.86
C ALA A 12 -3.08 1.50 14.00
N TYR A 13 -2.14 0.56 13.89
CA TYR A 13 -0.94 0.79 13.06
C TYR A 13 -1.26 0.96 11.57
N VAL A 14 -0.75 2.03 10.97
CA VAL A 14 -1.15 2.50 9.62
C VAL A 14 -0.83 1.56 8.47
N ARG A 15 0.09 0.61 8.70
CA ARG A 15 0.51 -0.39 7.69
C ARG A 15 -0.04 -1.79 7.95
N ALA A 16 -0.84 -1.97 9.00
CA ALA A 16 -1.42 -3.27 9.40
C ALA A 16 -2.94 -3.23 9.42
N ARG A 17 -3.50 -2.17 10.01
CA ARG A 17 -4.93 -1.95 10.10
C ARG A 17 -5.36 -1.10 8.91
N ARG A 18 -6.40 -1.56 8.21
CA ARG A 18 -6.99 -0.80 7.11
C ARG A 18 -7.85 0.36 7.63
N VAL A 19 -7.95 1.39 6.80
CA VAL A 19 -8.92 2.48 6.90
C VAL A 19 -9.61 2.59 5.55
N ASP A 20 -10.88 2.93 5.60
CA ASP A 20 -11.74 3.19 4.46
C ASP A 20 -11.46 4.61 3.93
N ALA A 21 -11.26 4.73 2.62
CA ALA A 21 -11.14 5.97 1.88
C ALA A 21 -12.50 6.70 1.77
N VAL A 22 -13.18 6.94 2.91
CA VAL A 22 -14.52 7.53 2.94
C VAL A 22 -14.57 8.86 2.18
N ASP A 23 -15.59 9.08 1.36
CA ASP A 23 -15.72 10.23 0.47
C ASP A 23 -14.72 10.30 -0.70
N GLY A 24 -13.88 9.27 -0.88
CA GLY A 24 -13.00 9.09 -2.02
C GLY A 24 -13.30 7.79 -2.76
N ASN A 25 -12.88 7.71 -4.01
CA ASN A 25 -12.89 6.50 -4.81
C ASN A 25 -11.49 6.21 -5.33
N LEU A 26 -10.86 5.20 -4.71
CA LEU A 26 -9.47 4.82 -5.02
C LEU A 26 -9.26 4.38 -6.48
N LEU A 27 -10.33 4.08 -7.22
CA LEU A 27 -10.27 3.71 -8.63
C LEU A 27 -10.35 4.92 -9.57
N THR A 28 -11.14 5.93 -9.21
CA THR A 28 -11.51 7.03 -10.12
C THR A 28 -10.91 8.36 -9.75
N ASP A 29 -10.37 8.53 -8.55
CA ASP A 29 -9.91 9.83 -8.09
C ASP A 29 -8.41 10.01 -8.36
N ALA A 30 -7.98 11.27 -8.39
CA ALA A 30 -6.56 11.61 -8.38
C ALA A 30 -6.03 11.64 -6.95
N GLY A 31 -4.73 11.40 -6.75
CA GLY A 31 -4.11 11.47 -5.42
C GLY A 31 -4.42 10.29 -4.50
N VAL A 32 -4.94 9.19 -5.05
CA VAL A 32 -5.39 8.01 -4.29
C VAL A 32 -4.26 7.31 -3.54
N ALA A 33 -3.01 7.54 -3.94
CA ALA A 33 -1.83 7.00 -3.27
C ALA A 33 -1.68 7.51 -1.83
N GLY A 34 -2.19 8.71 -1.53
CA GLY A 34 -2.11 9.34 -0.21
C GLY A 34 -3.46 9.59 0.46
N ASP A 35 -4.58 9.12 -0.08
CA ASP A 35 -5.92 9.53 0.38
C ASP A 35 -6.15 9.30 1.87
N CYS A 36 -5.73 8.13 2.37
CA CYS A 36 -5.90 7.79 3.79
C CYS A 36 -4.93 8.51 4.73
N ASP A 37 -3.92 9.24 4.24
CA ASP A 37 -2.96 9.92 5.12
C ASP A 37 -3.60 11.01 5.99
N ARG A 38 -4.77 11.53 5.56
CA ARG A 38 -5.58 12.47 6.35
C ARG A 38 -6.11 11.89 7.68
N PHE A 39 -6.13 10.57 7.81
CA PHE A 39 -6.60 9.88 9.02
C PHE A 39 -5.46 9.53 10.00
N ARG A 40 -4.21 9.93 9.70
CA ARG A 40 -3.07 9.66 10.57
C ARG A 40 -3.11 10.55 11.80
N ASP A 41 -2.75 9.95 12.93
CA ASP A 41 -2.55 10.69 14.18
C ASP A 41 -1.34 11.63 14.04
N THR A 42 -1.57 12.93 14.21
CA THR A 42 -0.54 13.96 14.09
C THR A 42 0.53 13.88 15.18
N GLN A 43 0.17 13.38 16.38
CA GLN A 43 1.11 13.15 17.47
C GLN A 43 1.81 11.79 17.35
N ARG A 44 1.14 10.82 16.70
CA ARG A 44 1.64 9.45 16.55
C ARG A 44 1.49 8.98 15.09
N PRO A 45 2.31 9.46 14.15
CA PRO A 45 2.11 9.21 12.71
C PRO A 45 2.18 7.73 12.30
N GLN A 46 2.72 6.86 13.15
CA GLN A 46 2.68 5.40 12.93
C GLN A 46 1.29 4.78 13.15
N PHE A 47 0.34 5.54 13.70
CA PHE A 47 -0.99 5.09 14.06
C PHE A 47 -2.06 5.96 13.40
N TRP A 48 -3.20 5.33 13.14
CA TRP A 48 -4.42 6.01 12.76
C TRP A 48 -5.01 6.75 13.96
N ASP A 49 -5.52 7.94 13.74
CA ASP A 49 -6.25 8.69 14.76
C ASP A 49 -7.59 7.98 15.03
N SER A 50 -7.81 7.53 16.26
CA SER A 50 -9.02 6.81 16.64
C SER A 50 -10.31 7.61 16.47
N THR A 51 -10.21 8.94 16.38
CA THR A 51 -11.35 9.85 16.29
C THR A 51 -11.79 10.09 14.85
N SER A 52 -10.83 10.13 13.92
CA SER A 52 -11.09 10.44 12.51
C SER A 52 -10.99 9.23 11.59
N ALA A 53 -10.26 8.18 11.98
CA ALA A 53 -10.06 7.02 11.13
C ALA A 53 -11.35 6.23 10.88
N ALA A 54 -11.74 6.16 9.61
CA ALA A 54 -12.87 5.38 9.16
C ALA A 54 -12.52 3.89 9.09
N TYR A 55 -12.59 3.16 10.21
CA TYR A 55 -12.33 1.72 10.21
C TYR A 55 -13.42 0.88 9.51
N GLY A 56 -14.52 1.51 9.11
CA GLY A 56 -15.70 0.86 8.54
C GLY A 56 -16.38 -0.07 9.56
N THR A 57 -17.09 -1.08 9.04
CA THR A 57 -17.90 -2.02 9.84
C THR A 57 -17.08 -3.19 10.41
N ILE A 58 -15.84 -3.34 9.96
CA ILE A 58 -14.92 -4.41 10.36
C ILE A 58 -14.14 -4.02 11.61
N THR A 59 -14.37 -4.76 12.69
CA THR A 59 -13.67 -4.58 13.97
C THR A 59 -12.77 -5.77 14.32
N SER A 60 -12.87 -6.88 13.57
CA SER A 60 -12.10 -8.09 13.85
C SER A 60 -10.61 -7.87 13.59
N SER A 61 -9.78 -8.35 14.52
CA SER A 61 -8.32 -8.36 14.36
C SER A 61 -7.85 -9.25 13.22
N GLU A 62 -8.67 -10.21 12.79
CA GLU A 62 -8.34 -11.11 11.67
C GLU A 62 -8.38 -10.40 10.31
N GLU A 63 -9.08 -9.27 10.22
CA GLU A 63 -9.26 -8.50 8.99
C GLU A 63 -8.16 -7.45 8.81
N ARG A 64 -6.98 -7.80 9.30
CA ARG A 64 -5.74 -7.02 9.18
C ARG A 64 -4.82 -7.68 8.17
N ARG A 65 -3.95 -6.88 7.60
CA ARG A 65 -3.01 -7.35 6.59
C ARG A 65 -2.11 -8.46 7.13
N GLY A 66 -2.08 -9.59 6.43
CA GLY A 66 -1.27 -10.75 6.77
C GLY A 66 -1.81 -11.67 7.87
N PHE A 67 -3.02 -11.42 8.40
CA PHE A 67 -3.64 -12.26 9.45
C PHE A 67 -4.43 -13.46 8.88
N ARG A 68 -4.80 -13.43 7.60
CA ARG A 68 -5.46 -14.53 6.88
C ARG A 68 -4.69 -14.95 5.63
N ARG A 69 -3.47 -15.49 5.81
CA ARG A 69 -2.51 -15.75 4.72
C ARG A 69 -2.97 -16.71 3.61
N VAL A 70 -3.90 -17.62 3.89
CA VAL A 70 -4.45 -18.55 2.87
C VAL A 70 -5.61 -17.92 2.12
N TYR A 71 -6.11 -16.78 2.60
CA TYR A 71 -7.23 -16.10 1.98
C TYR A 71 -6.72 -15.12 0.93
N GLY A 72 -6.84 -15.50 -0.34
CA GLY A 72 -6.23 -14.81 -1.49
C GLY A 72 -6.77 -13.42 -1.83
N ARG A 73 -7.38 -12.70 -0.87
CA ARG A 73 -7.79 -11.32 -1.09
C ARG A 73 -6.60 -10.38 -0.97
N ALA A 74 -6.65 -9.29 -1.72
CA ALA A 74 -5.58 -8.31 -1.80
C ALA A 74 -5.11 -7.82 -0.42
N LEU A 75 -6.04 -7.51 0.49
CA LEU A 75 -5.72 -7.09 1.85
C LEU A 75 -4.80 -8.07 2.60
N PHE A 76 -4.96 -9.37 2.38
CA PHE A 76 -4.26 -10.39 3.17
C PHE A 76 -2.96 -10.85 2.53
N THR A 77 -2.95 -11.04 1.21
CA THR A 77 -1.83 -11.66 0.47
C THR A 77 -1.28 -10.79 -0.64
N GLY A 78 -1.99 -9.72 -1.02
CA GLY A 78 -1.63 -8.86 -2.13
C GLY A 78 -0.75 -7.66 -1.74
N MET A 79 -0.26 -7.00 -2.78
CA MET A 79 0.37 -5.69 -2.70
C MET A 79 0.14 -4.88 -3.98
N THR A 80 0.20 -3.56 -3.85
CA THR A 80 0.24 -2.59 -4.97
C THR A 80 1.59 -1.90 -4.98
N THR A 81 2.10 -1.54 -6.16
CA THR A 81 3.44 -0.94 -6.31
C THR A 81 3.41 0.56 -6.59
N ILE A 82 2.26 1.22 -6.39
CA ILE A 82 2.10 2.66 -6.68
C ILE A 82 2.72 3.58 -5.62
N ASN A 83 2.89 3.09 -4.39
CA ASN A 83 3.48 3.82 -3.28
C ASN A 83 4.85 3.26 -2.96
N PRO A 84 5.72 4.07 -2.33
CA PRO A 84 6.97 3.56 -1.82
C PRO A 84 6.73 2.48 -0.76
N PRO A 85 7.71 1.59 -0.53
CA PRO A 85 7.60 0.56 0.50
C PRO A 85 7.34 1.16 1.87
N ASN A 86 6.63 0.43 2.71
CA ASN A 86 6.28 0.86 4.06
C ASN A 86 5.42 2.15 4.11
N SER A 87 4.68 2.47 3.04
CA SER A 87 3.63 3.49 3.07
C SER A 87 2.37 3.02 3.81
N THR A 88 1.42 3.94 3.97
CA THR A 88 0.12 3.70 4.61
C THR A 88 -0.77 2.81 3.78
N LEU A 89 -1.71 2.13 4.45
CA LEU A 89 -2.66 1.21 3.82
C LEU A 89 -4.04 1.87 3.73
N CYS A 90 -4.66 1.79 2.55
CA CYS A 90 -5.97 2.40 2.28
C CYS A 90 -6.86 1.41 1.52
N MET A 91 -8.14 1.34 1.84
CA MET A 91 -9.10 0.45 1.18
C MET A 91 -10.32 1.24 0.71
N ASN A 92 -10.89 0.84 -0.42
CA ASN A 92 -12.09 1.44 -0.99
C ASN A 92 -13.30 0.77 -0.35
N GLY A 93 -13.89 1.33 0.70
CA GLY A 93 -15.07 0.78 1.35
C GLY A 93 -14.84 -0.06 2.61
N ASP A 94 -15.97 -0.49 3.16
CA ASP A 94 -16.07 -0.87 4.56
C ASP A 94 -15.72 -2.34 4.85
N ASN A 95 -15.28 -3.12 3.85
CA ASN A 95 -15.00 -4.55 4.00
C ASN A 95 -13.69 -5.03 3.34
N ALA A 96 -13.27 -6.26 3.63
CA ALA A 96 -12.01 -6.82 3.12
C ALA A 96 -12.08 -7.36 1.66
N ASN A 97 -13.22 -7.23 0.96
CA ASN A 97 -13.39 -7.67 -0.44
C ASN A 97 -13.03 -6.60 -1.47
N THR A 98 -12.70 -5.41 -1.01
CA THR A 98 -12.64 -4.26 -1.90
C THR A 98 -11.22 -3.99 -2.40
N ASP A 99 -11.14 -3.10 -3.38
CA ASP A 99 -9.88 -2.58 -3.89
C ASP A 99 -9.16 -1.78 -2.81
N GLY A 100 -7.85 -1.69 -2.92
CA GLY A 100 -7.08 -0.95 -1.95
C GLY A 100 -5.68 -0.63 -2.42
N ILE A 101 -5.13 0.39 -1.80
CA ILE A 101 -3.74 0.76 -1.89
C ILE A 101 -3.00 0.03 -0.77
N LEU A 102 -2.22 -0.96 -1.18
CA LEU A 102 -1.64 -2.00 -0.33
C LEU A 102 -0.12 -2.05 -0.55
N PRO A 103 0.65 -1.01 -0.18
CA PRO A 103 2.08 -0.96 -0.46
C PRO A 103 2.83 -2.18 0.06
N PRO A 104 3.94 -2.60 -0.57
CA PRO A 104 4.82 -3.61 0.00
C PRO A 104 5.29 -3.16 1.39
N ARG A 105 5.38 -4.12 2.31
CA ARG A 105 5.71 -3.84 3.71
C ARG A 105 6.70 -4.87 4.24
N SER A 106 7.69 -4.36 4.97
CA SER A 106 8.52 -5.11 5.90
C SER A 106 8.48 -4.46 7.28
N ASN A 107 8.94 -5.17 8.30
CA ASN A 107 9.22 -4.56 9.61
C ASN A 107 10.66 -4.04 9.69
N GLN A 108 11.45 -4.24 8.63
CA GLN A 108 12.74 -3.57 8.47
C GLN A 108 12.50 -2.09 8.15
N GLN A 109 13.27 -1.24 8.82
CA GLN A 109 13.08 0.21 8.76
C GLN A 109 13.49 0.80 7.41
N SER A 110 14.31 0.09 6.62
CA SER A 110 14.95 0.60 5.41
C SER A 110 14.38 0.06 4.09
N GLY A 111 13.42 -0.88 4.11
CA GLY A 111 12.95 -1.50 2.87
C GLY A 111 12.39 -2.91 3.05
N TYR A 112 12.29 -3.66 1.94
CA TYR A 112 11.76 -5.02 1.90
C TYR A 112 12.52 -5.90 0.90
N HIS A 113 12.47 -7.22 1.13
CA HIS A 113 13.01 -8.19 0.18
C HIS A 113 11.93 -8.65 -0.80
N VAL A 114 12.29 -8.72 -2.08
CA VAL A 114 11.44 -9.25 -3.16
C VAL A 114 12.13 -10.43 -3.79
N LEU A 115 11.39 -11.54 -3.91
CA LEU A 115 11.76 -12.65 -4.77
C LEU A 115 11.23 -12.36 -6.17
N MET A 116 12.13 -12.27 -7.13
CA MET A 116 11.84 -12.07 -8.54
C MET A 116 11.50 -13.42 -9.19
N GLY A 117 10.80 -13.40 -10.33
CA GLY A 117 10.35 -14.62 -11.01
C GLY A 117 11.48 -15.51 -11.53
N ASP A 118 12.69 -14.97 -11.68
CA ASP A 118 13.91 -15.67 -12.07
C ASP A 118 14.67 -16.29 -10.87
N GLY A 119 14.14 -16.15 -9.66
CA GLY A 119 14.75 -16.66 -8.42
C GLY A 119 15.73 -15.69 -7.76
N ALA A 120 15.97 -14.50 -8.33
CA ALA A 120 16.80 -13.49 -7.68
C ALA A 120 16.06 -12.88 -6.47
N VAL A 121 16.79 -12.62 -5.38
CA VAL A 121 16.27 -11.84 -4.25
C VAL A 121 16.90 -10.45 -4.29
N LYS A 122 16.05 -9.43 -4.36
CA LYS A 122 16.46 -8.02 -4.35
C LYS A 122 15.97 -7.34 -3.08
N PHE A 123 16.75 -6.41 -2.57
CA PHE A 123 16.34 -5.56 -1.45
C PHE A 123 15.94 -4.20 -2.02
N ILE A 124 14.68 -3.82 -1.82
CA ILE A 124 14.14 -2.56 -2.32
C ILE A 124 13.98 -1.61 -1.13
N THR A 125 14.61 -0.45 -1.24
CA THR A 125 14.61 0.58 -0.19
C THR A 125 13.27 1.33 -0.11
N ASP A 126 12.98 1.92 1.05
CA ASP A 126 11.84 2.83 1.21
C ASP A 126 12.01 4.16 0.45
N SER A 127 13.26 4.52 0.14
CA SER A 127 13.63 5.66 -0.72
C SER A 127 13.48 5.41 -2.22
N MET A 128 12.86 4.31 -2.64
CA MET A 128 12.63 4.02 -4.05
C MET A 128 11.77 5.13 -4.70
N GLU A 129 12.15 5.53 -5.92
CA GLU A 129 11.42 6.51 -6.73
C GLU A 129 9.97 6.06 -6.97
N ALA A 130 9.03 6.83 -6.41
CA ALA A 130 7.59 6.54 -6.46
C ALA A 130 6.80 7.53 -7.32
N GLY A 131 7.47 8.42 -8.05
CA GLY A 131 6.84 9.35 -8.98
C GLY A 131 5.78 10.26 -8.35
N ASP A 132 4.78 10.63 -9.15
CA ASP A 132 3.73 11.56 -8.75
C ASP A 132 2.61 10.86 -7.97
N GLN A 133 2.65 10.99 -6.65
CA GLN A 133 1.64 10.46 -5.73
C GLN A 133 0.31 11.25 -5.79
N THR A 134 0.27 12.40 -6.47
CA THR A 134 -0.96 13.19 -6.71
C THR A 134 -1.68 12.76 -7.99
N GLY A 135 -1.05 11.90 -8.80
CA GLY A 135 -1.63 11.36 -10.02
C GLY A 135 -2.84 10.44 -9.77
N GLY A 136 -3.67 10.29 -10.79
CA GLY A 136 -4.75 9.29 -10.80
C GLY A 136 -4.29 7.94 -11.33
N GLN A 137 -5.09 6.89 -11.08
CA GLN A 137 -4.80 5.56 -11.60
C GLN A 137 -4.84 5.54 -13.13
N MET A 138 -3.89 4.79 -13.73
CA MET A 138 -3.75 4.69 -15.19
C MET A 138 -4.94 4.00 -15.87
N ILE A 139 -5.80 3.30 -15.13
CA ILE A 139 -7.00 2.61 -15.64
C ILE A 139 -8.00 3.62 -16.24
N ILE A 140 -8.10 4.82 -15.67
CA ILE A 140 -9.16 5.79 -16.00
C ILE A 140 -8.61 7.09 -16.58
N PHE A 141 -7.45 7.57 -16.09
CA PHE A 141 -6.95 8.89 -16.48
C PHE A 141 -6.04 8.89 -17.72
N LYS A 142 -5.33 7.79 -17.99
CA LYS A 142 -4.36 7.67 -19.11
C LYS A 142 -4.12 6.20 -19.49
N ASN A 143 -5.16 5.51 -19.96
CA ASN A 143 -5.07 4.09 -20.30
C ASN A 143 -4.63 3.84 -21.75
N ASN A 144 -3.80 4.71 -22.33
CA ASN A 144 -3.29 4.44 -23.67
C ASN A 144 -2.21 3.35 -23.56
N PRO A 145 -2.26 2.31 -24.41
CA PRO A 145 -1.22 1.29 -24.44
C PRO A 145 0.17 1.92 -24.66
N GLY A 146 1.09 1.68 -23.72
CA GLY A 146 2.47 2.18 -23.78
C GLY A 146 2.72 3.51 -23.07
N ASP A 147 1.70 4.12 -22.45
CA ASP A 147 1.90 5.27 -21.57
C ASP A 147 2.77 4.86 -20.36
N LYS A 148 3.73 5.73 -20.02
CA LYS A 148 4.60 5.51 -18.87
C LYS A 148 3.83 5.61 -17.56
N SER A 149 4.21 4.79 -16.58
CA SER A 149 3.59 4.86 -15.26
C SER A 149 3.95 6.18 -14.55
N PRO A 150 2.98 6.92 -13.97
CA PRO A 150 3.25 8.15 -13.24
C PRO A 150 3.85 7.88 -11.86
N PHE A 151 3.78 6.64 -11.36
CA PHE A 151 4.22 6.24 -10.02
C PHE A 151 5.70 5.77 -9.98
N GLY A 152 6.52 6.34 -10.86
CA GLY A 152 7.96 6.11 -10.88
C GLY A 152 8.33 4.64 -11.13
N LEU A 153 9.44 4.22 -10.52
CA LEU A 153 10.02 2.89 -10.71
C LEU A 153 9.09 1.78 -10.22
N GLY A 154 8.45 1.95 -9.07
CA GLY A 154 7.49 0.97 -8.52
C GLY A 154 6.28 0.78 -9.44
N GLY A 155 5.76 1.88 -9.97
CA GLY A 155 4.69 1.86 -10.95
C GLY A 155 5.09 1.18 -12.25
N ALA A 156 6.29 1.47 -12.76
CA ALA A 156 6.84 0.87 -13.97
C ALA A 156 6.99 -0.65 -13.82
N LEU A 157 7.60 -1.12 -12.72
CA LEU A 157 7.79 -2.54 -12.44
C LEU A 157 6.48 -3.32 -12.28
N GLY A 158 5.42 -2.66 -11.80
CA GLY A 158 4.09 -3.27 -11.63
C GLY A 158 3.22 -3.27 -12.88
N THR A 159 3.57 -2.49 -13.91
CA THR A 159 2.73 -2.31 -15.09
C THR A 159 3.08 -3.33 -16.16
N MET A 160 2.20 -4.32 -16.41
CA MET A 160 2.45 -5.36 -17.42
C MET A 160 2.68 -4.85 -18.85
N ALA A 161 2.11 -3.69 -19.20
CA ALA A 161 2.16 -3.13 -20.56
C ALA A 161 3.32 -2.16 -20.81
N ALA A 162 4.16 -1.89 -19.80
CA ALA A 162 5.27 -0.95 -19.92
C ALA A 162 6.53 -1.69 -20.39
N LYS A 163 6.95 -1.48 -21.65
CA LYS A 163 8.27 -1.91 -22.15
C LYS A 163 9.40 -0.99 -21.64
N GLU A 164 9.26 -0.46 -20.43
CA GLU A 164 10.22 0.47 -19.86
C GLU A 164 11.52 -0.28 -19.53
N VAL A 165 12.60 0.08 -20.23
CA VAL A 165 13.94 -0.37 -19.88
C VAL A 165 14.39 0.48 -18.70
N ILE A 166 14.52 -0.15 -17.53
CA ILE A 166 15.04 0.50 -16.33
C ILE A 166 16.57 0.38 -16.37
N GLU A 167 17.26 1.51 -16.54
CA GLU A 167 18.73 1.55 -16.62
C GLU A 167 19.40 1.58 -15.23
N THR A 168 18.63 1.79 -14.17
CA THR A 168 19.13 1.95 -12.80
C THR A 168 18.91 0.69 -11.96
N GLU A 169 19.96 0.22 -11.30
CA GLU A 169 19.82 -0.76 -10.20
C GLU A 169 19.09 -0.14 -9.00
N PHE A 170 18.34 -0.98 -8.27
CA PHE A 170 17.52 -0.61 -7.12
C PHE A 170 17.81 -1.50 -5.92
#